data_AF-A0A7V3FZI2-F1
#
_entry.id   AF-A0A7V3FZI2-F1
#
_cell.length_a   1.000
_cell.length_b   1.000
_cell.length_c   1.000
_cell.angle_alpha   90.00
_cell.angle_beta   90.00
_cell.angle_gamma   90.00
#
_symmetry.space_group_name_H-M   'P 1'
#
loop_
_entity.id
_entity.type
_entity.pdbx_description
1 polymer ?
#
loop_
_entity_poly.entity_id
_entity_poly.type
_entity_poly.pdbx_seq_one_letter_code
_entity_poly.pdbx_strand_id
1 'polypeptide(L)'
;MRALARHRPGTSLLEVIVAVTIMFAAVVAISGLVDLATGQAREIRDRSVAVQKCQSKMAEVVAGAVPLSDNSGTFDEDPEWEWSITAVPADAVNLYNVTVTVRRAGAAENAPSVTLSQIVLDPTARGSTQDTPETTATTPTDSGTGTSGTTTPTTGNTNQTGR
;
A
#
# COMPACT_ATOMS: atom_id res chain seq x y z
N MET A 1 -36.94 -74.47 4.71
CA MET A 1 -36.42 -73.14 4.31
C MET A 1 -34.91 -73.12 4.50
N ARG A 2 -34.13 -73.35 3.45
CA ARG A 2 -32.66 -73.27 3.52
C ARG A 2 -32.25 -71.82 3.25
N ALA A 3 -31.78 -71.14 4.29
CA ALA A 3 -31.14 -69.84 4.14
C ALA A 3 -29.82 -70.01 3.38
N LEU A 4 -29.76 -69.49 2.17
CA LEU A 4 -28.53 -69.39 1.40
C LEU A 4 -27.63 -68.36 2.09
N ALA A 5 -26.61 -68.83 2.79
CA ALA A 5 -25.58 -67.97 3.36
C ALA A 5 -24.88 -67.22 2.21
N ARG A 6 -25.09 -65.91 2.16
CA ARG A 6 -24.49 -65.01 1.18
C ARG A 6 -22.99 -64.90 1.48
N HIS A 7 -22.18 -65.53 0.65
CA HIS A 7 -20.73 -65.38 0.68
C HIS A 7 -20.40 -63.90 0.45
N ARG A 8 -19.92 -63.21 1.49
CA ARG A 8 -19.34 -61.88 1.36
C ARG A 8 -17.89 -62.09 0.95
N PRO A 9 -17.51 -61.88 -0.33
CA PRO A 9 -16.10 -61.89 -0.67
C PRO A 9 -15.43 -60.75 0.13
N GLY A 10 -14.52 -61.11 1.02
CA GLY A 10 -13.64 -60.14 1.66
C GLY A 10 -12.85 -59.41 0.58
N THR A 11 -12.68 -58.10 0.75
CA THR A 11 -11.88 -57.22 -0.13
C THR A 11 -10.58 -57.90 -0.52
N SER A 12 -10.33 -58.02 -1.83
CA SER A 12 -9.18 -58.78 -2.34
C SER A 12 -7.86 -58.08 -1.95
N LEU A 13 -6.84 -58.85 -1.59
CA LEU A 13 -5.49 -58.31 -1.31
C LEU A 13 -4.94 -57.53 -2.52
N LEU A 14 -5.27 -57.97 -3.74
CA LEU A 14 -4.93 -57.27 -4.98
C LEU A 14 -5.58 -55.88 -5.03
N GLU A 15 -6.83 -55.76 -4.60
CA GLU A 15 -7.58 -54.50 -4.60
C GLU A 15 -6.94 -53.47 -3.65
N VAL A 16 -6.48 -53.91 -2.48
CA VAL A 16 -5.77 -53.05 -1.52
C VAL A 16 -4.43 -52.57 -2.10
N ILE A 17 -3.66 -53.45 -2.75
CA ILE A 17 -2.39 -53.05 -3.37
C ILE A 17 -2.64 -52.04 -4.50
N VAL A 18 -3.67 -52.23 -5.33
CA VAL A 18 -4.05 -51.28 -6.38
C VAL A 18 -4.50 -49.94 -5.79
N ALA A 19 -5.27 -49.94 -4.69
CA ALA A 19 -5.67 -48.71 -4.02
C ALA A 19 -4.45 -47.96 -3.46
N VAL A 20 -3.50 -48.69 -2.84
CA VAL A 20 -2.27 -48.12 -2.28
C VAL A 20 -1.37 -47.55 -3.37
N THR A 21 -1.22 -48.22 -4.53
CA THR A 21 -0.40 -47.69 -5.62
C THR A 21 -0.99 -46.41 -6.21
N ILE A 22 -2.32 -46.34 -6.41
CA ILE A 22 -2.99 -45.13 -6.88
C ILE A 22 -2.88 -44.02 -5.84
N MET A 23 -2.99 -44.34 -4.55
CA MET A 23 -2.79 -43.37 -3.47
C MET A 23 -1.39 -42.75 -3.52
N PHE A 24 -0.33 -43.56 -3.64
CA PHE A 24 1.03 -43.05 -3.74
C PHE A 24 1.23 -42.18 -4.98
N ALA A 25 0.68 -42.58 -6.13
CA ALA A 25 0.73 -41.77 -7.35
C ALA A 25 0.03 -40.40 -7.17
N ALA A 26 -1.13 -40.38 -6.50
CA ALA A 26 -1.87 -39.15 -6.22
C ALA A 26 -1.10 -38.22 -5.27
N VAL A 27 -0.44 -38.74 -4.24
CA VAL A 27 0.35 -37.93 -3.30
C VAL A 27 1.48 -37.19 -4.02
N VAL A 28 2.21 -37.87 -4.90
CA VAL A 28 3.28 -37.24 -5.69
C VAL A 28 2.74 -36.12 -6.58
N ALA A 29 1.60 -36.35 -7.23
CA ALA A 29 0.94 -35.33 -8.06
C ALA A 29 0.52 -34.10 -7.24
N ILE A 30 -0.03 -34.32 -6.03
CA ILE A 30 -0.43 -33.24 -5.12
C ILE A 30 0.78 -32.45 -4.62
N SER A 31 1.90 -33.11 -4.29
CA SER A 31 3.13 -32.42 -3.88
C SER A 31 3.60 -31.42 -4.93
N GLY A 32 3.64 -31.83 -6.21
CA GLY A 32 4.01 -30.92 -7.30
C GLY A 32 3.04 -29.74 -7.46
N LEU A 33 1.74 -29.96 -7.24
CA LEU A 33 0.74 -28.89 -7.27
C LEU A 33 0.92 -27.88 -6.12
N VAL A 34 1.25 -28.35 -4.92
CA VAL A 34 1.50 -27.49 -3.75
C VAL A 34 2.73 -26.61 -3.96
N ASP A 35 3.79 -27.15 -4.55
CA ASP A 35 5.01 -26.38 -4.86
C ASP A 35 4.71 -25.26 -5.87
N LEU A 36 3.95 -25.58 -6.94
CA LEU A 36 3.50 -24.60 -7.92
C LEU A 36 2.63 -23.51 -7.29
N ALA A 37 1.64 -23.90 -6.49
CA ALA A 37 0.75 -22.97 -5.80
C ALA A 37 1.52 -22.04 -4.85
N THR A 38 2.53 -22.57 -4.15
CA THR A 38 3.38 -21.78 -3.24
C THR A 38 4.23 -20.76 -4.00
N GLY A 39 4.77 -21.14 -5.17
CA GLY A 39 5.49 -20.22 -6.05
C GLY A 39 4.60 -19.06 -6.51
N GLN A 40 3.42 -19.38 -7.03
CA GLN A 40 2.46 -18.35 -7.50
C GLN A 40 1.95 -17.46 -6.36
N ALA A 41 1.72 -18.02 -5.17
CA ALA A 41 1.27 -17.25 -4.02
C ALA A 41 2.29 -16.19 -3.59
N ARG A 42 3.59 -16.48 -3.71
CA ARG A 42 4.66 -15.50 -3.43
C ARG A 42 4.67 -14.39 -4.48
N GLU A 43 4.59 -14.72 -5.76
CA GLU A 43 4.55 -13.72 -6.83
C GLU A 43 3.34 -12.78 -6.72
N ILE A 44 2.16 -13.32 -6.42
CA ILE A 44 0.94 -12.50 -6.23
C ILE A 44 1.08 -11.59 -5.01
N ARG A 45 1.69 -12.08 -3.92
CA ARG A 45 1.96 -11.28 -2.73
C ARG A 45 2.91 -10.13 -3.05
N ASP A 46 4.02 -10.41 -3.71
CA ASP A 46 5.01 -9.41 -4.10
C ASP A 46 4.38 -8.35 -5.01
N ARG A 47 3.57 -8.76 -5.98
CA ARG A 47 2.81 -7.85 -6.84
C ARG A 47 1.83 -6.97 -6.05
N SER A 48 1.12 -7.53 -5.07
CA SER A 48 0.17 -6.78 -4.25
C SER A 48 0.86 -5.71 -3.41
N VAL A 49 2.00 -6.06 -2.80
CA VAL A 49 2.85 -5.11 -2.05
C VAL A 49 3.39 -4.03 -2.98
N ALA A 50 3.86 -4.40 -4.17
CA ALA A 50 4.36 -3.45 -5.16
C ALA A 50 3.28 -2.44 -5.59
N VAL A 51 2.03 -2.89 -5.81
CA VAL A 51 0.89 -2.00 -6.12
C VAL A 51 0.65 -1.02 -4.98
N GLN A 52 0.60 -1.50 -3.73
CA GLN A 52 0.38 -0.65 -2.57
C GLN A 52 1.48 0.42 -2.44
N LYS A 53 2.75 0.04 -2.62
CA LYS A 53 3.89 0.97 -2.60
C LYS A 53 3.83 1.98 -3.74
N CYS A 54 3.47 1.53 -4.93
CA CYS A 54 3.32 2.39 -6.11
C CYS A 54 2.20 3.43 -5.90
N GLN A 55 1.07 3.02 -5.33
CA GLN A 55 -0.01 3.93 -4.96
C GLN A 55 0.40 4.92 -3.87
N SER A 56 1.13 4.47 -2.85
CA SER A 56 1.66 5.34 -1.79
C SER A 56 2.57 6.42 -2.38
N LYS A 57 3.51 6.03 -3.23
CA LYS A 57 4.44 6.97 -3.87
C LYS A 57 3.73 7.92 -4.83
N MET A 58 2.73 7.43 -5.58
CA MET A 58 1.87 8.28 -6.41
C MET A 58 1.13 9.31 -5.55
N ALA A 59 0.62 8.92 -4.37
CA ALA A 59 -0.06 9.85 -3.47
C ALA A 59 0.89 10.94 -2.94
N GLU A 60 2.15 10.62 -2.65
CA GLU A 60 3.17 11.61 -2.27
C GLU A 60 3.41 12.64 -3.39
N VAL A 61 3.45 12.20 -4.64
CA VAL A 61 3.59 13.09 -5.81
C VAL A 61 2.35 13.97 -5.97
N VAL A 62 1.15 13.39 -5.86
CA VAL A 62 -0.13 14.12 -5.95
C VAL A 62 -0.29 15.15 -4.82
N ALA A 63 0.23 14.84 -3.63
CA ALA A 63 0.24 15.75 -2.49
C ALA A 63 1.31 16.85 -2.59
N GLY A 64 2.26 16.74 -3.52
CA GLY A 64 3.41 17.64 -3.64
C GLY A 64 4.48 17.45 -2.56
N ALA A 65 4.46 16.33 -1.84
CA ALA A 65 5.53 15.97 -0.91
C ALA A 65 6.81 15.57 -1.65
N VAL A 66 6.66 15.01 -2.85
CA VAL A 66 7.75 14.71 -3.79
C VAL A 66 7.61 15.62 -5.02
N PRO A 67 8.70 16.21 -5.53
CA PRO A 67 8.63 17.07 -6.72
C PRO A 67 8.14 16.32 -7.96
N LEU A 68 7.39 17.01 -8.83
CA LEU A 68 6.99 16.54 -10.16
C LEU A 68 8.17 16.59 -11.14
N SER A 69 9.15 15.73 -10.91
CA SER A 69 10.31 15.57 -11.77
C SER A 69 10.73 14.11 -11.82
N ASP A 70 11.53 13.75 -12.82
CA ASP A 70 12.12 12.43 -12.88
C ASP A 70 12.97 12.18 -11.62
N ASN A 71 12.69 11.08 -10.93
CA ASN A 71 13.33 10.76 -9.66
C ASN A 71 13.32 9.25 -9.42
N SER A 72 14.30 8.72 -8.72
CA SER A 72 14.37 7.31 -8.37
C SER A 72 15.05 7.11 -7.02
N GLY A 73 14.76 5.98 -6.38
CA GLY A 73 15.34 5.65 -5.09
C GLY A 73 14.76 4.38 -4.49
N THR A 74 15.08 4.14 -3.23
CA THR A 74 14.53 3.05 -2.41
C THR A 74 13.47 3.59 -1.46
N PHE A 75 12.60 2.72 -0.96
CA PHE A 75 11.72 3.08 0.17
C PHE A 75 12.50 3.03 1.47
N ASP A 76 12.33 4.03 2.34
CA ASP A 76 13.04 4.10 3.62
C ASP A 76 12.59 2.99 4.59
N GLU A 77 11.31 2.63 4.56
CA GLU A 77 10.75 1.58 5.41
C GLU A 77 11.06 0.17 4.90
N ASP A 78 11.30 0.03 3.59
CA ASP A 78 11.55 -1.24 2.93
C ASP A 78 12.62 -1.09 1.83
N PRO A 79 13.91 -1.18 2.18
CA PRO A 79 15.02 -1.06 1.23
C PRO A 79 15.06 -2.18 0.18
N GLU A 80 14.31 -3.27 0.38
CA GLU A 80 14.12 -4.34 -0.61
C GLU A 80 13.32 -3.88 -1.85
N TRP A 81 12.72 -2.69 -1.83
CA TRP A 81 11.93 -2.14 -2.92
C TRP A 81 12.52 -0.82 -3.40
N GLU A 82 12.56 -0.67 -4.72
CA GLU A 82 12.98 0.56 -5.39
C GLU A 82 11.84 1.10 -6.24
N TRP A 83 11.83 2.42 -6.39
CA TRP A 83 10.85 3.16 -7.13
C TRP A 83 11.53 4.09 -8.13
N SER A 84 10.82 4.38 -9.21
CA SER A 84 11.19 5.35 -10.22
C SER A 84 9.95 6.13 -10.63
N ILE A 85 10.10 7.44 -10.77
CA ILE A 85 9.07 8.39 -11.15
C ILE A 85 9.53 9.00 -12.47
N THR A 86 8.63 9.02 -13.43
CA THR A 86 8.79 9.75 -14.68
C THR A 86 7.65 10.76 -14.79
N ALA A 87 7.98 12.04 -14.85
CA ALA A 87 7.00 13.12 -14.87
C ALA A 87 7.12 13.91 -16.17
N VAL A 88 6.13 13.77 -17.06
CA VAL A 88 6.12 14.44 -18.37
C VAL A 88 4.98 15.44 -18.42
N PRO A 89 5.21 16.72 -18.79
CA PRO A 89 4.13 17.66 -19.01
C PRO A 89 3.10 17.13 -20.02
N ALA A 90 1.81 17.29 -19.74
CA ALA A 90 0.72 16.93 -20.64
C ALA A 90 0.33 18.11 -21.54
N ASP A 91 -0.63 17.90 -22.44
CA ASP A 91 -1.07 18.91 -23.40
C ASP A 91 -1.78 20.13 -22.75
N ALA A 92 -2.26 19.97 -21.51
CA ALA A 92 -2.95 21.01 -20.75
C ALA A 92 -2.03 21.68 -19.72
N VAL A 93 -2.24 22.98 -19.51
CA VAL A 93 -1.46 23.79 -18.55
C VAL A 93 -1.58 23.21 -17.13
N ASN A 94 -0.46 23.16 -16.42
CA ASN A 94 -0.32 22.63 -15.05
C ASN A 94 -0.68 21.15 -14.90
N LEU A 95 -0.67 20.38 -15.99
CA LEU A 95 -1.04 18.97 -15.97
C LEU A 95 0.17 18.11 -16.37
N TYR A 96 0.41 17.03 -15.63
CA TYR A 96 1.55 16.14 -15.81
C TYR A 96 1.09 14.70 -15.93
N ASN A 97 1.64 13.97 -16.90
CA ASN A 97 1.61 12.52 -16.96
C ASN A 97 2.70 11.97 -16.04
N VAL A 98 2.29 11.51 -14.87
CA VAL A 98 3.19 10.90 -13.89
C VAL A 98 3.11 9.39 -14.03
N THR A 99 4.26 8.76 -14.21
CA THR A 99 4.40 7.30 -14.23
C THR A 99 5.30 6.88 -13.08
N VAL A 100 4.77 6.11 -12.15
CA VAL A 100 5.50 5.53 -11.03
C VAL A 100 5.72 4.05 -11.32
N THR A 101 6.96 3.60 -11.26
CA THR A 101 7.34 2.19 -11.41
C THR A 101 7.99 1.70 -10.14
N VAL A 102 7.51 0.59 -9.60
CA VAL A 102 8.07 -0.06 -8.40
C VAL A 102 8.55 -1.46 -8.78
N ARG A 103 9.76 -1.80 -8.33
CA ARG A 103 10.37 -3.13 -8.52
C ARG A 103 11.16 -3.52 -7.29
N ARG A 104 11.53 -4.80 -7.21
CA ARG A 104 12.38 -5.29 -6.12
C ARG A 104 13.82 -4.84 -6.35
N ALA A 105 14.46 -4.32 -5.30
CA ALA A 105 15.83 -3.81 -5.35
C ALA A 105 16.81 -4.90 -5.80
N GLY A 106 17.67 -4.56 -6.75
CA GLY A 106 18.68 -5.49 -7.29
C GLY A 106 18.10 -6.60 -8.17
N ALA A 107 16.81 -6.54 -8.51
CA ALA A 107 16.24 -7.44 -9.48
C ALA A 107 16.76 -7.12 -10.90
N ALA A 108 16.85 -8.16 -11.74
CA ALA A 108 17.24 -8.01 -13.14
C ALA A 108 16.29 -7.06 -13.90
N GLU A 109 16.73 -6.51 -15.04
CA GLU A 109 15.92 -5.58 -15.83
C GLU A 109 14.56 -6.15 -16.25
N ASN A 110 14.48 -7.46 -16.49
CA ASN A 110 13.25 -8.17 -16.87
C ASN A 110 12.45 -8.70 -15.68
N ALA A 111 12.77 -8.29 -14.46
CA ALA A 111 12.04 -8.70 -13.27
C ALA A 111 10.61 -8.14 -13.28
N PRO A 112 9.66 -8.83 -12.62
CA PRO A 112 8.31 -8.32 -12.48
C PRO A 112 8.33 -6.95 -11.79
N SER A 113 7.77 -5.97 -12.47
CA SER A 113 7.61 -4.59 -11.99
C SER A 113 6.14 -4.19 -12.09
N VAL A 114 5.75 -3.22 -11.26
CA VAL A 114 4.40 -2.65 -11.25
C VAL A 114 4.50 -1.18 -11.58
N THR A 115 3.77 -0.77 -12.60
CA THR A 115 3.74 0.61 -13.08
C THR A 115 2.33 1.18 -12.95
N LEU A 116 2.23 2.40 -12.43
CA LEU A 116 1.00 3.19 -12.35
C LEU A 116 1.23 4.52 -13.06
N SER A 117 0.41 4.80 -14.07
CA SER A 117 0.43 6.07 -14.79
C SER A 117 -0.86 6.84 -14.50
N GLN A 118 -0.72 8.11 -14.11
CA GLN A 118 -1.84 8.98 -13.81
C GLN A 118 -1.56 10.41 -14.27
N ILE A 119 -2.62 11.08 -14.71
CA ILE A 119 -2.61 12.52 -14.96
C ILE A 119 -2.79 13.25 -13.63
N VAL A 120 -1.81 14.06 -13.26
CA VAL A 120 -1.75 14.80 -11.99
C VAL A 120 -1.69 16.30 -12.29
N LEU A 121 -2.45 17.08 -11.53
CA LEU A 121 -2.36 18.53 -11.54
C LEU A 121 -1.15 18.95 -10.70
N ASP A 122 -0.40 19.95 -11.18
CA ASP A 122 0.70 20.55 -10.44
C ASP A 122 0.20 20.99 -9.04
N PRO A 123 0.77 20.44 -7.95
CA PRO A 123 0.35 20.76 -6.59
C PRO A 123 0.61 22.23 -6.26
N THR A 124 1.54 22.91 -6.94
CA THR A 124 1.75 24.36 -6.76
C THR A 124 0.59 25.18 -7.32
N ALA A 125 -0.10 24.67 -8.35
CA ALA A 125 -1.26 25.32 -8.94
C ALA A 125 -2.57 25.06 -8.16
N ARG A 126 -2.58 24.10 -7.21
CA ARG A 126 -3.79 23.75 -6.44
C ARG A 126 -4.23 24.80 -5.42
N GLY A 127 -3.39 25.79 -5.11
CA GLY A 127 -3.71 26.82 -4.11
C GLY A 127 -3.80 26.27 -2.68
N SER A 128 -3.69 27.15 -1.67
CA SER A 128 -3.79 26.76 -0.26
C SER A 128 -5.18 27.06 0.29
N THR A 129 -5.78 26.13 1.05
CA THR A 129 -7.01 26.39 1.81
C THR A 129 -6.76 27.10 3.14
N GLN A 130 -5.48 27.32 3.51
CA GLN A 130 -5.08 28.13 4.67
C GLN A 130 -4.87 29.60 4.31
N ASP A 131 -5.11 29.99 3.05
CA ASP A 131 -5.02 31.39 2.67
C ASP A 131 -6.05 32.19 3.47
N THR A 132 -5.58 32.94 4.46
CA THR A 132 -6.43 33.80 5.29
C THR A 132 -6.72 35.01 4.43
N PRO A 133 -7.97 35.29 4.03
CA PRO A 133 -8.25 36.48 3.25
C PRO A 133 -7.71 37.67 4.04
N GLU A 134 -6.78 38.42 3.46
CA GLU A 134 -6.33 39.69 4.01
C GLU A 134 -7.58 40.53 4.25
N THR A 135 -8.01 40.62 5.50
CA THR A 135 -9.03 41.58 5.90
C THR A 135 -8.32 42.91 5.82
N THR A 136 -8.49 43.60 4.68
CA THR A 136 -8.10 45.00 4.54
C THR A 136 -8.87 45.77 5.61
N ALA A 137 -8.22 45.97 6.76
CA ALA A 137 -8.70 46.88 7.78
C ALA A 137 -8.65 48.27 7.14
N THR A 138 -9.77 48.70 6.56
CA THR A 138 -10.00 50.10 6.27
C THR A 138 -10.06 50.78 7.62
N THR A 139 -8.93 51.35 8.06
CA THR A 139 -8.81 52.09 9.32
C THR A 139 -9.89 53.17 9.38
N PRO A 140 -10.91 53.07 10.24
CA PRO A 140 -11.59 54.27 10.69
C PRO A 140 -10.69 54.85 11.77
N THR A 141 -10.02 55.96 11.46
CA THR A 141 -9.37 56.76 12.51
C THR A 141 -10.49 57.36 13.37
N ASP A 142 -10.91 56.61 14.39
CA ASP A 142 -11.74 57.12 15.47
C ASP A 142 -10.90 57.22 16.75
N SER A 143 -10.94 58.39 17.35
CA SER A 143 -10.11 58.78 18.50
C SER A 143 -10.92 58.53 19.77
N GLY A 144 -10.65 57.43 20.47
CA GLY A 144 -11.37 57.07 21.70
C GLY A 144 -10.50 56.34 22.71
N THR A 145 -10.13 57.03 23.77
CA THR A 145 -9.43 56.56 24.98
C THR A 145 -10.30 55.61 25.82
N GLY A 146 -9.76 54.46 26.25
CA GLY A 146 -10.48 53.55 27.15
C GLY A 146 -9.72 52.29 27.61
N THR A 147 -9.05 52.41 28.75
CA THR A 147 -8.92 51.48 29.89
C THR A 147 -8.75 49.95 29.70
N SER A 148 -7.67 49.46 30.29
CA SER A 148 -7.21 48.08 30.46
C SER A 148 -8.21 47.10 31.09
N GLY A 149 -8.19 45.86 30.61
CA GLY A 149 -8.80 44.69 31.25
C GLY A 149 -8.17 43.39 30.74
N THR A 150 -7.02 43.01 31.30
CA THR A 150 -6.34 41.73 31.02
C THR A 150 -6.60 40.76 32.16
N THR A 151 -7.40 39.72 31.93
CA THR A 151 -7.49 38.54 32.80
C THR A 151 -6.80 37.36 32.12
N THR A 152 -5.63 37.01 32.62
CA THR A 152 -4.86 35.82 32.25
C THR A 152 -5.40 34.61 33.03
N PRO A 153 -5.75 33.48 32.40
CA PRO A 153 -5.82 32.21 33.10
C PRO A 153 -4.45 31.52 33.01
N THR A 154 -4.00 30.80 34.06
CA THR A 154 -3.26 29.52 33.95
C THR A 154 -2.71 29.04 35.31
N THR A 155 -3.10 27.79 35.63
CA THR A 155 -2.46 26.76 36.48
C THR A 155 -2.57 26.83 38.00
N GLY A 156 -3.50 26.03 38.54
CA GLY A 156 -3.39 25.40 39.85
C GLY A 156 -3.16 23.90 39.67
N ASN A 157 -2.04 23.37 40.19
CA ASN A 157 -1.85 21.94 40.37
C ASN A 157 -1.46 21.70 41.83
N THR A 158 -2.38 21.11 42.58
CA THR A 158 -2.25 20.68 43.98
C THR A 158 -1.39 19.43 44.08
N ASN A 159 -0.36 19.43 44.93
CA ASN A 159 -0.07 18.23 45.72
C ASN A 159 0.57 18.53 47.09
N GLN A 160 0.21 17.65 48.01
CA GLN A 160 0.16 17.70 49.46
C GLN A 160 1.46 17.27 50.17
N THR A 161 1.55 17.59 51.48
CA THR A 161 2.37 16.93 52.54
C THR A 161 3.78 17.54 52.76
N GLY A 162 4.25 17.95 53.93
CA GLY A 162 3.79 17.80 55.32
C GLY A 162 4.99 17.46 56.21
N ARG A 163 5.56 18.47 56.89
CA ARG A 163 6.19 18.46 58.24
C ARG A 163 7.10 19.68 58.41
#